data_AF-A0A7U6JHU9-F1
#
_entry.id   AF-A0A7U6JHU9-F1
#
_cell.length_a   1.000
_cell.length_b   1.000
_cell.length_c   1.000
_cell.angle_alpha   90.00
_cell.angle_beta   90.00
_cell.angle_gamma   90.00
#
_symmetry.space_group_name_H-M   'P 1'
#
loop_
_entity.id
_entity.type
_entity.pdbx_description
1 polymer ?
#
loop_
_entity_poly.entity_id
_entity_poly.type
_entity_poly.pdbx_seq_one_letter_code
_entity_poly.pdbx_strand_id
1 'polypeptide(L)'
;MNAAASSIVGSQRGKHPSRVFTCPHGNTKNGLKKLDPLKKSINPAWLGARKRAADTYGREMQDTAPWGFRNLRVHDFRHTFGRRLRAAGVNKETLSALLGHKTGDITTHYSQAEIQELIDAVARLAENNSRKTHALTLLRAVSG
;
A
#
# COMPACT_ATOMS: atom_id res chain seq x y z
N MET A 1 2.15 -12.13 -1.90
CA MET A 1 1.32 -11.77 -0.73
C MET A 1 1.99 -12.35 0.52
N ASN A 2 2.11 -11.60 1.62
CA ASN A 2 2.80 -12.13 2.82
C ASN A 2 1.90 -13.12 3.59
N ALA A 3 2.49 -13.90 4.51
CA ALA A 3 1.79 -14.97 5.23
C ALA A 3 0.58 -14.47 6.03
N ALA A 4 0.70 -13.33 6.72
CA ALA A 4 -0.38 -12.74 7.50
C ALA A 4 -1.58 -12.34 6.62
N ALA A 5 -1.35 -11.63 5.51
CA ALA A 5 -2.40 -11.27 4.57
C ALA A 5 -3.02 -12.52 3.92
N SER A 6 -2.20 -13.52 3.58
CA SER A 6 -2.68 -14.80 3.03
C SER A 6 -3.59 -15.55 4.00
N SER A 7 -3.23 -15.61 5.29
CA SER A 7 -4.06 -16.22 6.33
C SER A 7 -5.41 -15.50 6.47
N ILE A 8 -5.40 -14.16 6.52
CA ILE A 8 -6.62 -13.35 6.60
C ILE A 8 -7.51 -13.60 5.38
N VAL A 9 -6.97 -13.51 4.15
CA VAL A 9 -7.74 -13.74 2.93
C VAL A 9 -8.27 -15.18 2.89
N GLY A 10 -7.45 -16.16 3.27
CA GLY A 10 -7.84 -17.56 3.39
C GLY A 10 -9.05 -17.75 4.30
N SER A 11 -9.04 -17.13 5.48
CA SER A 11 -10.15 -17.18 6.44
C SER A 11 -11.47 -16.56 5.96
N GLN A 12 -11.42 -15.73 4.90
CA GLN A 12 -12.62 -15.14 4.30
C GLN A 12 -13.11 -15.88 3.05
N ARG A 13 -12.31 -16.78 2.48
CA ARG A 13 -12.73 -17.62 1.35
C ARG A 13 -13.86 -18.56 1.78
N GLY A 14 -14.78 -18.85 0.87
CA GLY A 14 -15.96 -19.70 1.12
C GLY A 14 -17.14 -18.99 1.78
N LYS A 15 -16.96 -17.81 2.40
CA LYS A 15 -18.06 -17.04 3.01
C LYS A 15 -18.99 -16.37 1.99
N HIS A 16 -18.49 -16.12 0.79
CA HIS A 16 -19.26 -15.66 -0.36
C HIS A 16 -18.79 -16.41 -1.60
N PRO A 17 -19.70 -16.72 -2.56
CA PRO A 17 -19.38 -17.61 -3.68
C PRO A 17 -18.15 -17.20 -4.50
N SER A 18 -17.92 -15.89 -4.67
CA SER A 18 -16.90 -15.38 -5.61
C SER A 18 -16.06 -14.20 -5.09
N ARG A 19 -16.21 -13.79 -3.83
CA ARG A 19 -15.58 -12.58 -3.28
C ARG A 19 -15.09 -12.84 -1.86
N VAL A 20 -13.92 -12.30 -1.52
CA VAL A 20 -13.32 -12.43 -0.17
C VAL A 20 -13.55 -11.20 0.69
N PHE A 21 -13.81 -10.05 0.08
CA PHE A 21 -14.13 -8.81 0.77
C PHE A 21 -15.65 -8.59 0.73
N THR A 22 -16.30 -8.88 1.84
CA THR A 22 -17.76 -8.81 1.99
C THR A 22 -18.15 -8.09 3.25
N CYS A 23 -19.33 -7.46 3.25
CA CYS A 23 -19.95 -6.89 4.44
C CYS A 23 -21.32 -7.53 4.69
N PRO A 24 -21.73 -7.68 5.96
CA PRO A 24 -23.09 -8.04 6.28
C PRO A 24 -24.09 -7.02 5.75
N HIS A 25 -25.10 -7.48 5.01
CA HIS A 25 -26.18 -6.67 4.48
C HIS A 25 -27.49 -7.48 4.47
N GLY A 26 -28.43 -7.10 5.34
CA GLY A 26 -29.68 -7.83 5.51
C GLY A 26 -29.50 -9.25 6.09
N ASN A 27 -30.61 -9.98 6.12
CA ASN A 27 -30.66 -11.36 6.58
C ASN A 27 -31.00 -12.30 5.41
N THR A 28 -30.45 -13.50 5.46
CA THR A 28 -30.87 -14.62 4.63
C THR A 28 -32.26 -15.10 5.05
N LYS A 29 -32.89 -15.94 4.22
CA LYS A 29 -34.18 -16.59 4.54
C LYS A 29 -34.13 -17.38 5.85
N ASN A 30 -32.93 -17.79 6.29
CA ASN A 30 -32.71 -18.60 7.49
C ASN A 30 -32.30 -17.73 8.70
N GLY A 31 -32.47 -16.40 8.64
CA GLY A 31 -32.14 -15.48 9.73
C GLY A 31 -30.65 -15.15 9.91
N LEU A 32 -29.74 -15.85 9.23
CA LEU A 32 -28.31 -15.54 9.25
C LEU A 32 -28.00 -14.26 8.48
N LYS A 33 -26.98 -13.49 8.89
CA LYS A 33 -26.55 -12.29 8.16
C LYS A 33 -26.08 -12.64 6.76
N LYS A 34 -26.71 -12.04 5.75
CA LYS A 34 -26.28 -12.19 4.36
C LYS A 34 -25.01 -11.37 4.15
N LEU A 35 -24.02 -11.93 3.46
CA LEU A 35 -22.77 -11.25 3.11
C LEU A 35 -22.85 -10.81 1.65
N ASP A 36 -22.77 -9.50 1.42
CA ASP A 36 -22.69 -8.92 0.07
C ASP A 36 -21.28 -8.35 -0.19
N PRO A 37 -20.82 -8.30 -1.45
CA PRO A 37 -19.51 -7.75 -1.79
C PRO A 37 -19.35 -6.28 -1.39
N LEU A 38 -18.13 -5.89 -0.99
CA LEU A 38 -17.84 -4.48 -0.76
C LEU A 38 -17.93 -3.70 -2.09
N LYS A 39 -18.81 -2.69 -2.13
CA LYS A 39 -18.97 -1.80 -3.30
C LYS A 39 -17.98 -0.62 -3.30
N LYS A 40 -17.50 -0.21 -2.13
CA LYS A 40 -16.56 0.92 -1.93
C LYS A 40 -15.57 0.58 -0.82
N SER A 41 -14.35 1.11 -0.92
CA SER A 41 -13.28 0.92 0.08
C SER A 41 -13.64 1.55 1.43
N ILE A 42 -14.24 2.74 1.43
CA ILE A 42 -14.87 3.35 2.60
C ILE A 42 -16.36 3.03 2.56
N ASN A 43 -16.81 2.24 3.53
CA ASN A 43 -18.22 1.88 3.71
C ASN A 43 -18.54 1.77 5.21
N PRO A 44 -19.83 1.73 5.60
CA PRO A 44 -20.21 1.62 7.01
C PRO A 44 -19.62 0.39 7.73
N ALA A 45 -19.43 -0.73 7.02
CA ALA A 45 -18.82 -1.92 7.61
C ALA A 45 -17.34 -1.70 7.95
N TRP A 46 -16.60 -0.99 7.10
CA TRP A 46 -15.23 -0.54 7.39
C TRP A 46 -15.18 0.40 8.60
N LEU A 47 -16.06 1.41 8.64
CA LEU A 47 -16.15 2.35 9.77
C LEU A 47 -16.47 1.63 11.08
N GLY A 48 -17.36 0.64 11.05
CA GLY A 48 -17.65 -0.20 12.20
C GLY A 48 -16.48 -1.11 12.59
N ALA A 49 -15.77 -1.69 11.61
CA ALA A 49 -14.63 -2.56 11.85
C ALA A 49 -13.48 -1.84 12.54
N ARG A 50 -13.11 -0.64 12.08
CA ARG A 50 -12.04 0.15 12.72
C ARG A 50 -12.39 0.56 14.16
N LYS A 51 -13.67 0.88 14.44
CA LYS A 51 -14.14 1.18 15.81
C LYS A 51 -13.97 -0.04 16.71
N ARG A 52 -14.47 -1.20 16.28
CA ARG A 52 -14.30 -2.47 17.03
C ARG A 52 -12.83 -2.82 17.26
N ALA A 53 -11.97 -2.58 16.27
CA ALA A 53 -10.53 -2.80 16.42
C ALA A 53 -9.93 -1.88 17.49
N ALA A 54 -10.32 -0.60 17.52
CA ALA A 54 -9.91 0.34 18.56
C ALA A 54 -10.43 -0.05 19.95
N ASP A 55 -11.66 -0.54 20.04
CA ASP A 55 -12.23 -1.02 21.31
C ASP A 55 -11.49 -2.28 21.79
N THR A 56 -11.11 -3.20 20.89
CA THR A 56 -10.27 -4.37 21.22
C THR A 56 -8.88 -3.97 21.69
N TYR A 57 -8.22 -3.03 21.01
CA TYR A 57 -6.94 -2.46 21.46
C TYR A 57 -7.07 -1.93 22.90
N GLY A 58 -8.16 -1.21 23.18
CA GLY A 58 -8.53 -0.74 24.51
C GLY A 58 -8.46 -1.81 25.60
N ARG A 59 -9.04 -2.96 25.30
CA ARG A 59 -9.11 -4.10 26.23
C ARG A 59 -7.79 -4.83 26.37
N GLU A 60 -7.09 -5.07 25.25
CA GLU A 60 -5.85 -5.84 25.23
C GLU A 60 -4.68 -5.07 25.83
N MET A 61 -4.59 -3.77 25.56
CA MET A 61 -3.51 -2.91 26.04
C MET A 61 -3.81 -2.24 27.38
N GLN A 62 -5.02 -2.44 27.92
CA GLN A 62 -5.53 -1.75 29.12
C GLN A 62 -5.41 -0.22 29.05
N ASP A 63 -5.38 0.33 27.84
CA ASP A 63 -5.24 1.76 27.58
C ASP A 63 -6.07 2.17 26.36
N THR A 64 -6.56 3.39 26.34
CA THR A 64 -7.39 3.91 25.25
C THR A 64 -6.64 3.93 23.93
N ALA A 65 -7.27 3.40 22.88
CA ALA A 65 -6.69 3.47 21.54
C ALA A 65 -6.46 4.93 21.13
N PRO A 66 -5.27 5.27 20.59
CA PRO A 66 -4.98 6.61 20.11
C PRO A 66 -6.05 7.08 19.13
N TRP A 67 -6.37 8.38 19.15
CA TRP A 67 -7.40 8.96 18.28
C TRP A 67 -7.18 8.60 16.81
N GLY A 68 -5.92 8.61 16.35
CA GLY A 68 -5.55 8.23 14.98
C GLY A 68 -5.92 6.78 14.65
N PHE A 69 -5.73 5.84 15.58
CA PHE A 69 -6.09 4.43 15.38
C PHE A 69 -7.61 4.24 15.23
N ARG A 70 -8.39 4.94 16.06
CA ARG A 70 -9.86 4.88 16.01
C ARG A 70 -10.44 5.53 14.74
N ASN A 71 -9.68 6.42 14.09
CA ASN A 71 -10.11 7.18 12.92
C ASN A 71 -9.37 6.83 11.62
N LEU A 72 -8.67 5.68 11.59
CA LEU A 72 -7.91 5.22 10.43
C LEU A 72 -8.73 5.24 9.13
N ARG A 73 -8.12 5.80 8.08
CA ARG A 73 -8.60 5.80 6.70
C ARG A 73 -7.92 4.68 5.94
N VAL A 74 -8.57 4.18 4.89
CA VAL A 74 -7.99 3.13 4.04
C VAL A 74 -6.66 3.58 3.41
N HIS A 75 -6.52 4.88 3.10
CA HIS A 75 -5.29 5.45 2.54
C HIS A 75 -4.13 5.50 3.55
N ASP A 76 -4.40 5.54 4.86
CA ASP A 76 -3.33 5.53 5.87
C ASP A 76 -2.55 4.21 5.83
N PHE A 77 -3.24 3.10 5.54
CA PHE A 77 -2.60 1.81 5.29
C PHE A 77 -1.73 1.81 4.03
N ARG A 78 -2.18 2.48 2.96
CA ARG A 78 -1.41 2.64 1.72
C ARG A 78 -0.11 3.42 1.97
N HIS A 79 -0.20 4.54 2.69
CA HIS A 79 0.98 5.34 3.05
C HIS A 79 1.94 4.55 3.95
N THR A 80 1.42 3.86 4.96
CA THR A 80 2.23 3.03 5.87
C THR A 80 2.93 1.89 5.11
N PHE A 81 2.21 1.23 4.20
CA PHE A 81 2.76 0.17 3.36
C PHE A 81 3.88 0.68 2.45
N GLY A 82 3.65 1.79 1.74
CA GLY A 82 4.66 2.43 0.89
C GLY A 82 5.91 2.84 1.69
N ARG A 83 5.72 3.47 2.87
CA ARG A 83 6.83 3.86 3.75
C ARG A 83 7.65 2.66 4.22
N ARG A 84 7.00 1.55 4.57
CA ARG A 84 7.70 0.32 5.02
C ARG A 84 8.48 -0.36 3.90
N LEU A 85 7.89 -0.46 2.70
CA LEU A 85 8.59 -1.00 1.54
C LEU A 85 9.81 -0.13 1.17
N ARG A 86 9.67 1.19 1.26
CA ARG A 86 10.78 2.13 1.06
C ARG A 86 11.90 1.94 2.08
N ALA A 87 11.54 1.88 3.37
CA ALA A 87 12.52 1.62 4.44
C ALA A 87 13.24 0.26 4.27
N ALA A 88 12.62 -0.70 3.57
CA ALA A 88 13.22 -1.98 3.20
C ALA A 88 14.05 -1.93 1.91
N GLY A 89 14.25 -0.75 1.30
CA GLY A 89 15.07 -0.57 0.09
C GLY A 89 14.39 -1.00 -1.22
N VAL A 90 13.07 -1.14 -1.25
CA VAL A 90 12.35 -1.50 -2.49
C VAL A 90 12.39 -0.34 -3.49
N ASN A 91 12.77 -0.61 -4.73
CA ASN A 91 12.87 0.41 -5.78
C ASN A 91 11.51 1.04 -6.15
N LYS A 92 11.56 2.23 -6.76
CA LYS A 92 10.38 3.06 -7.04
C LYS A 92 9.39 2.39 -8.00
N GLU A 93 9.89 1.68 -9.00
CA GLU A 93 9.07 0.99 -10.00
C GLU A 93 8.25 -0.12 -9.33
N THR A 94 8.89 -0.92 -8.47
CA THR A 94 8.25 -2.00 -7.71
C THR A 94 7.29 -1.44 -6.66
N LEU A 95 7.66 -0.35 -5.98
CA LEU A 95 6.76 0.38 -5.07
C LEU A 95 5.49 0.84 -5.78
N SER A 96 5.64 1.47 -6.95
CA SER A 96 4.54 1.97 -7.76
C SER A 96 3.60 0.85 -8.21
N ALA A 97 4.17 -0.27 -8.69
CA ALA A 97 3.43 -1.46 -9.07
C ALA A 97 2.69 -2.11 -7.89
N LEU A 98 3.33 -2.23 -6.72
CA LEU A 98 2.72 -2.79 -5.51
C LEU A 98 1.60 -1.91 -4.94
N LEU A 99 1.72 -0.60 -5.10
CA LEU A 99 0.66 0.34 -4.77
C LEU A 99 -0.43 0.33 -5.85
N GLY A 100 -0.17 -0.17 -7.06
CA GLY A 100 -1.15 -0.19 -8.15
C GLY A 100 -1.39 1.19 -8.74
N HIS A 101 -0.37 2.06 -8.74
CA HIS A 101 -0.40 3.25 -9.59
C HIS A 101 -0.31 2.79 -11.06
N LYS A 102 -1.18 3.34 -11.93
CA LYS A 102 -0.98 3.20 -13.37
C LYS A 102 0.31 3.97 -13.71
N THR A 103 1.23 3.31 -14.40
CA THR A 103 2.41 3.95 -14.99
C THR A 103 1.94 5.10 -15.87
N GLY A 104 2.03 6.34 -15.38
CA GLY A 104 1.64 7.53 -16.14
C GLY A 104 0.97 8.65 -15.35
N ASP A 105 0.43 8.40 -14.15
CA ASP A 105 -0.21 9.47 -13.39
C ASP A 105 -0.06 9.27 -11.88
N ILE A 106 0.83 10.07 -11.29
CA ILE A 106 0.86 10.59 -9.90
C ILE A 106 2.19 11.35 -9.80
N THR A 107 2.20 12.58 -10.31
CA THR A 107 2.89 13.66 -9.60
C THR A 107 2.02 14.01 -8.39
N THR A 108 2.63 14.44 -7.27
CA THR A 108 1.97 14.99 -6.06
C THR A 108 1.86 14.03 -4.86
N HIS A 109 3.00 13.64 -4.29
CA HIS A 109 3.55 14.30 -3.08
C HIS A 109 4.81 13.56 -2.63
N TYR A 110 5.95 14.20 -2.83
CA TYR A 110 7.24 13.70 -2.36
C TYR A 110 7.30 13.87 -0.83
N SER A 111 7.43 12.77 -0.09
CA SER A 111 7.70 12.84 1.36
C SER A 111 9.13 13.33 1.62
N GLN A 112 9.44 13.85 2.82
CA GLN A 112 10.79 14.32 3.17
C GLN A 112 11.88 13.25 2.95
N ALA A 113 11.56 11.97 3.18
CA ALA A 113 12.46 10.84 2.89
C ALA A 113 12.68 10.63 1.38
N GLU A 114 11.74 11.05 0.53
CA GLU A 114 11.88 11.00 -0.92
C GLU A 114 12.79 12.08 -1.48
N ILE A 115 12.78 13.26 -0.87
CA ILE A 115 13.75 14.32 -1.17
C ILE A 115 15.15 13.86 -0.75
N GLN A 116 15.30 13.25 0.42
CA GLN A 116 16.61 12.79 0.90
C GLN A 116 17.20 11.69 0.00
N GLU A 117 16.42 10.70 -0.42
CA GLU A 117 16.93 9.66 -1.33
C GLU A 117 17.26 10.20 -2.74
N LEU A 118 16.54 11.22 -3.23
CA LEU A 118 16.91 11.91 -4.47
C LEU A 118 18.22 12.68 -4.29
N ILE A 119 18.40 13.36 -3.15
CA ILE A 119 19.66 14.04 -2.81
C ILE A 119 20.80 13.01 -2.73
N ASP A 120 20.61 11.89 -2.05
CA ASP A 120 21.63 10.85 -1.88
C ASP A 120 21.96 10.18 -3.22
N ALA A 121 20.97 9.92 -4.08
CA ALA A 121 21.19 9.37 -5.42
C ALA A 121 21.96 10.34 -6.31
N VAL A 122 21.66 11.64 -6.24
CA VAL A 122 22.41 12.69 -6.97
C VAL A 122 23.82 12.85 -6.39
N ALA A 123 23.99 12.80 -5.07
CA ALA A 123 25.30 12.86 -4.43
C ALA A 123 26.20 11.70 -4.89
N ARG A 124 25.65 10.48 -5.03
CA ARG A 124 26.36 9.32 -5.58
C ARG A 124 26.83 9.52 -7.02
N LEU A 125 26.15 10.33 -7.83
CA LEU A 125 26.61 10.67 -9.18
C LEU A 125 27.85 11.58 -9.15
N ALA A 126 27.95 12.46 -8.15
CA ALA A 126 29.12 13.32 -7.95
C ALA A 126 30.33 12.55 -7.38
N GLU A 127 30.08 11.55 -6.54
CA GLU A 127 31.12 10.65 -6.00
C GLU A 127 31.67 9.69 -7.07
N ASN A 128 30.86 9.34 -8.08
CA ASN A 128 31.25 8.46 -9.19
C ASN A 128 32.08 9.15 -10.30
N ASN A 129 32.87 10.17 -9.97
CA ASN A 129 33.93 10.71 -10.84
C ASN A 129 35.13 9.73 -11.03
N SER A 130 34.87 8.42 -10.87
CA SER A 130 35.80 7.34 -11.18
C SER A 130 35.70 7.01 -12.67
N ARG A 131 36.58 7.63 -13.46
CA ARG A 131 37.14 7.22 -14.77
C ARG A 131 36.71 5.87 -15.38
N LYS A 132 35.42 5.67 -15.63
CA LYS A 132 34.87 4.63 -16.52
C LYS A 132 33.67 5.21 -17.25
N THR A 133 33.89 6.30 -17.98
CA THR A 133 33.04 6.61 -19.12
C THR A 133 33.19 5.46 -20.12
N HIS A 134 32.11 4.72 -20.40
CA HIS A 134 32.08 3.91 -21.60
C HIS A 134 32.42 4.83 -22.77
N ALA A 135 33.42 4.45 -23.57
CA ALA A 135 33.86 5.23 -24.71
C ALA A 135 32.64 5.59 -25.58
N LEU A 136 32.38 6.88 -25.74
CA LEU A 136 31.36 7.37 -26.64
C LEU A 136 31.77 6.98 -28.07
N THR A 137 31.18 5.92 -28.60
CA THR A 137 31.38 5.54 -30.01
C THR A 137 30.58 6.51 -30.87
N LEU A 138 31.26 7.54 -31.40
CA LEU A 138 30.73 8.42 -32.43
C LEU A 138 30.73 7.68 -33.78
N LEU A 139 29.55 7.31 -34.27
CA LEU A 139 29.40 6.81 -35.64
C LEU A 139 29.35 7.99 -36.60
N ARG A 140 30.35 8.08 -37.48
CA ARG A 140 30.39 9.04 -38.57
C ARG A 140 29.57 8.49 -39.74
N ALA A 141 28.51 9.19 -40.14
CA ALA A 141 27.84 8.94 -41.41
C ALA A 141 28.74 9.40 -42.55
N VAL A 142 29.06 8.50 -43.48
CA VAL A 142 29.68 8.83 -44.76
C VAL A 142 28.56 8.89 -45.79
N SER A 143 28.24 10.09 -46.26
CA SER A 143 27.37 10.29 -47.41
C SER A 143 28.19 10.03 -48.67
N GLY A 144 27.81 9.00 -49.42
CA GLY A 144 28.25 8.77 -50.80
C GLY A 144 27.30 9.42 -51.80
#